data_AF-A0AAN0MAP8-F1
#
_entry.id   AF-A0AAN0MAP8-F1
#
_cell.length_a   1.000
_cell.length_b   1.000
_cell.length_c   1.000
_cell.angle_alpha   90.00
_cell.angle_beta   90.00
_cell.angle_gamma   90.00
#
_symmetry.space_group_name_H-M   'P 1'
#
loop_
_entity.id
_entity.type
_entity.pdbx_description
1 polymer ?
#
loop_
_entity_poly.entity_id
_entity_poly.type
_entity_poly.pdbx_seq_one_letter_code
_entity_poly.pdbx_strand_id
1 'polypeptide(L)' 'MAYDYDKLYAQERDALGQPTAIFVDFFDKIDRKQMRVLDVGCGQGRDAIFIARKGHQVVGVDISANGI' A
#
# COMPACT_ATOMS: atom_id res chain seq x y z
N MET A 1 -6.07 21.95 6.85
CA MET A 1 -5.07 21.30 7.74
C MET A 1 -4.72 19.97 7.12
N ALA A 2 -3.45 19.59 7.11
CA ALA A 2 -3.06 18.23 6.74
C ALA A 2 -3.55 17.25 7.82
N TYR A 3 -3.93 16.05 7.41
CA TYR A 3 -4.35 15.00 8.34
C TYR A 3 -3.11 14.36 8.99
N ASP A 4 -3.18 14.07 10.29
CA ASP A 4 -2.08 13.46 11.05
C ASP A 4 -2.10 11.93 10.91
N TYR A 5 -1.52 11.44 9.82
CA TYR A 5 -1.43 10.01 9.52
C TYR A 5 -0.48 9.26 10.46
N ASP A 6 0.55 9.93 10.99
CA ASP A 6 1.49 9.29 11.93
C ASP A 6 0.78 8.91 13.23
N LYS A 7 -0.03 9.83 13.77
CA LYS A 7 -0.87 9.54 14.92
C LYS A 7 -1.92 8.46 14.63
N LEU A 8 -2.57 8.50 13.46
CA LEU A 8 -3.55 7.48 13.09
C LEU A 8 -2.92 6.09 13.05
N TYR A 9 -1.80 5.93 12.35
CA TYR A 9 -1.14 4.63 12.20
C TYR A 9 -0.57 4.12 13.53
N ALA A 10 -0.15 5.00 14.44
CA ALA A 10 0.28 4.62 15.78
C ALA A 10 -0.85 4.03 16.65
N GLN A 11 -2.10 4.43 16.39
CA GLN A 11 -3.26 4.09 17.23
C GLN A 11 -4.13 2.98 16.64
N GLU A 12 -4.21 2.91 15.32
CA GLU A 12 -5.10 2.01 14.61
C GLU A 12 -4.33 1.12 13.64
N ARG A 13 -4.33 -0.19 13.96
CA ARG A 13 -3.85 -1.22 13.05
C ARG A 13 -4.82 -1.36 11.90
N ASP A 14 -4.30 -1.49 10.68
CA ASP A 14 -5.12 -1.63 9.47
C ASP A 14 -6.06 -0.44 9.21
N ALA A 15 -5.62 0.78 9.55
CA ALA A 15 -6.43 2.01 9.49
C ALA A 15 -6.96 2.35 8.08
N LEU A 16 -6.38 1.76 7.03
CA LEU A 16 -6.77 1.98 5.63
C LEU A 16 -7.61 0.83 5.06
N GLY A 17 -7.79 -0.25 5.83
CA GLY A 17 -8.56 -1.44 5.48
C GLY A 17 -8.08 -2.14 4.21
N GLN A 18 -9.02 -2.75 3.49
CA GLN A 18 -8.72 -3.52 2.28
C GLN A 18 -8.43 -2.65 1.05
N PRO A 19 -7.59 -3.12 0.11
CA PRO A 19 -7.37 -2.45 -1.17
C PRO A 19 -8.69 -2.18 -1.91
N THR A 20 -8.73 -1.07 -2.63
CA THR A 20 -9.94 -0.71 -3.40
C THR A 20 -10.18 -1.70 -4.54
N ALA A 21 -11.44 -2.03 -4.82
CA ALA A 21 -11.79 -3.06 -5.81
C ALA A 21 -11.22 -2.76 -7.21
N ILE A 22 -11.23 -1.49 -7.64
CA ILE A 22 -10.68 -1.09 -8.94
C ILE A 22 -9.17 -1.33 -9.05
N PHE A 23 -8.44 -1.20 -7.93
CA PHE A 23 -7.01 -1.46 -7.86
C PHE A 23 -6.71 -2.96 -7.92
N VAL A 24 -7.51 -3.76 -7.19
CA VAL A 24 -7.43 -5.23 -7.25
C VAL A 24 -7.70 -5.73 -8.67
N ASP A 25 -8.78 -5.26 -9.29
CA ASP A 25 -9.15 -5.59 -10.67
C ASP A 25 -8.05 -5.26 -11.68
N PHE A 26 -7.35 -4.14 -11.50
CA PHE A 26 -6.25 -3.74 -12.37
C PHE A 26 -5.10 -4.76 -12.31
N PHE A 27 -4.67 -5.15 -11.12
CA PHE A 27 -3.59 -6.13 -10.94
C PHE A 27 -4.03 -7.57 -11.30
N ASP A 28 -5.32 -7.87 -11.24
CA ASP A 28 -5.84 -9.16 -11.70
C ASP A 28 -5.89 -9.29 -13.23
N LYS A 29 -6.03 -8.17 -13.94
CA LYS A 29 -6.13 -8.13 -15.41
C LYS A 29 -4.80 -7.85 -16.11
N ILE A 30 -3.76 -7.43 -15.39
CA ILE A 30 -2.47 -7.12 -16.00
C ILE A 30 -1.69 -8.40 -16.35
N ASP A 31 -1.33 -8.57 -17.62
CA ASP A 31 -0.54 -9.73 -18.08
C ASP A 31 0.99 -9.56 -17.88
N ARG A 32 1.38 -8.71 -16.94
CA ARG A 32 2.80 -8.47 -16.62
C ARG A 32 3.15 -9.12 -15.30
N LYS A 33 4.13 -10.03 -15.32
CA LYS A 33 4.64 -10.72 -14.13
C LYS A 33 5.91 -10.04 -13.61
N GLN A 34 6.17 -10.16 -12.32
CA GLN A 34 7.42 -9.70 -11.68
C GLN A 34 7.78 -8.22 -11.94
N MET A 35 6.76 -7.35 -12.04
CA MET A 35 6.98 -5.92 -12.17
C MET A 35 7.71 -5.34 -10.95
N ARG A 36 8.43 -4.23 -11.17
CA ARG A 36 8.95 -3.37 -10.11
C ARG A 36 7.97 -2.22 -9.89
N VAL A 37 7.45 -2.09 -8.68
CA VAL A 37 6.40 -1.12 -8.32
C VAL A 37 6.90 -0.22 -7.20
N LEU A 38 6.63 1.08 -7.33
CA LEU A 38 6.84 2.08 -6.28
C LEU A 38 5.47 2.48 -5.72
N ASP A 39 5.27 2.30 -4.42
CA ASP A 39 4.07 2.73 -3.70
C ASP A 39 4.41 3.95 -2.85
N VAL A 40 3.89 5.12 -3.23
CA VAL A 40 4.22 6.42 -2.61
C VAL A 40 3.11 6.84 -1.67
N GLY A 41 3.46 7.09 -0.40
CA GLY A 41 2.46 7.24 0.65
C GLY A 41 1.80 5.90 0.95
N CYS A 42 2.61 4.84 1.08
CA CYS A 42 2.12 3.47 1.20
C CYS A 42 1.34 3.22 2.51
N GLY A 43 1.43 4.15 3.49
CA GLY A 43 0.93 3.97 4.85
C GLY A 43 1.38 2.63 5.39
N GLN A 44 0.48 1.95 6.12
CA GLN A 44 0.69 0.60 6.68
C GLN A 44 0.82 -0.53 5.62
N GLY A 45 1.00 -0.19 4.34
CA GLY A 45 1.32 -1.14 3.27
C GLY A 45 0.11 -1.84 2.64
N ARG A 46 -1.10 -1.26 2.74
CA ARG A 46 -2.35 -1.85 2.19
C ARG A 46 -2.16 -2.36 0.76
N ASP A 47 -1.66 -1.49 -0.11
CA ASP A 47 -1.52 -1.78 -1.53
C ASP A 47 -0.17 -2.46 -1.81
N ALA A 48 0.93 -2.00 -1.21
CA ALA A 48 2.24 -2.64 -1.32
C ALA A 48 2.26 -4.15 -0.99
N ILE A 49 1.62 -4.56 0.11
CA ILE A 49 1.54 -5.97 0.52
C ILE A 49 0.71 -6.78 -0.48
N PHE A 50 -0.41 -6.22 -0.95
CA PHE A 50 -1.23 -6.87 -1.98
C PHE A 50 -0.43 -7.10 -3.27
N ILE A 51 0.27 -6.09 -3.76
CA ILE A 51 1.10 -6.16 -4.97
C ILE A 51 2.23 -7.19 -4.80
N ALA A 52 2.90 -7.20 -3.64
CA ALA A 52 3.95 -8.17 -3.35
C ALA A 52 3.42 -9.62 -3.35
N ARG A 53 2.23 -9.85 -2.78
CA ARG A 53 1.57 -11.17 -2.80
C ARG A 53 1.19 -11.64 -4.21
N LYS A 54 1.03 -10.74 -5.18
CA LYS A 54 0.84 -11.07 -6.60
C LYS A 54 2.15 -11.43 -7.32
N GLY A 55 3.29 -11.44 -6.61
CA GLY A 55 4.59 -11.85 -7.16
C GLY A 55 5.37 -10.72 -7.82
N HIS A 56 5.06 -9.47 -7.48
CA HIS A 56 5.81 -8.29 -7.91
C HIS A 56 6.81 -7.84 -6.85
N GLN A 57 7.82 -7.09 -7.27
CA GLN A 57 8.77 -6.44 -6.36
C GLN A 57 8.28 -5.04 -6.05
N VAL A 58 8.13 -4.71 -4.77
CA VAL A 58 7.56 -3.43 -4.34
C VAL A 58 8.53 -2.70 -3.43
N VAL A 59 8.67 -1.39 -3.65
CA VAL A 59 9.26 -0.46 -2.70
C VAL A 59 8.14 0.46 -2.22
N GLY A 60 7.83 0.40 -0.93
CA GLY A 60 6.92 1.35 -0.27
C GLY A 60 7.71 2.49 0.35
N VAL A 61 7.21 3.71 0.24
CA VAL A 61 7.73 4.88 0.96
C VAL A 61 6.58 5.63 1.62
N ASP A 62 6.79 6.05 2.85
CA ASP A 62 5.89 6.91 3.60
C ASP A 62 6.71 7.86 4.48
N ILE A 63 6.17 9.04 4.77
CA ILE A 63 6.79 10.01 5.67
C ILE A 63 6.49 9.69 7.14
N SER A 64 5.40 8.95 7.38
CA SER A 64 4.99 8.48 8.69
C SER A 64 5.90 7.35 9.17
N ALA A 65 6.52 7.54 10.34
CA ALA A 65 7.35 6.51 10.96
C ALA A 65 6.49 5.34 11.46
N ASN A 66 5.22 5.59 11.79
CA ASN A 66 4.27 4.55 12.18
C ASN A 66 3.59 3.87 10.97
N GLY A 67 3.86 4.34 9.75
CA GLY A 67 3.39 3.70 8.52
C GLY A 67 4.25 2.51 8.09
N ILE A 68 5.50 2.40 8.54
CA ILE A 68 6.48 1.41 8.07
C ILE A 68 6.98 0.54 9.22
#